data_AF-A0A832S1T8-F1
#
_entry.id   AF-A0A832S1T8-F1
#
_cell.length_a   1.000
_cell.length_b   1.000
_cell.length_c   1.000
_cell.angle_alpha   90.00
_cell.angle_beta   90.00
_cell.angle_gamma   90.00
#
_symmetry.space_group_name_H-M   'P 1'
#
loop_
_entity.id
_entity.type
_entity.pdbx_description
1 polymer ?
#
loop_
_entity_poly.entity_id
_entity_poly.type
_entity_poly.pdbx_seq_one_letter_code
_entity_poly.pdbx_strand_id
1 'polypeptide(L)'
;MNLEKPYIVSVYALIRNEKGEFLLLRRSENSRTNPGKWDLPGGKVNPGESLKEGVIREVWEETGISIVSGDIAGEVNFELSEKKVIAIVFDGGYVISDVKLSYEHMEYTWISLENILAMEELPDYFKSFFERFATENKPPSDFPI
;
A
#
# COMPACT_ATOMS: atom_id res chain seq x y z
N MET A 1 10.12 -27.05 14.68
CA MET A 1 8.86 -26.87 13.92
C MET A 1 9.24 -26.28 12.58
N ASN A 2 8.96 -26.97 11.47
CA ASN A 2 9.04 -26.37 10.14
C ASN A 2 7.67 -25.77 9.84
N LEU A 3 7.64 -24.51 9.43
CA LEU A 3 6.41 -23.88 8.94
C LEU A 3 6.04 -24.47 7.58
N GLU A 4 4.77 -24.76 7.36
CA GLU A 4 4.28 -25.24 6.05
C GLU A 4 4.44 -24.18 4.95
N LYS A 5 4.38 -22.88 5.31
CA LYS A 5 4.69 -21.76 4.42
C LYS A 5 5.59 -20.74 5.12
N PRO A 6 6.61 -20.18 4.44
CA PRO A 6 7.45 -19.13 5.00
C PRO A 6 6.70 -17.81 5.16
N TYR A 7 7.10 -17.01 6.15
CA TYR A 7 6.71 -15.61 6.25
C TYR A 7 7.72 -14.71 5.53
N ILE A 8 7.21 -13.64 4.93
CA ILE A 8 8.01 -12.51 4.46
C ILE A 8 7.49 -11.22 5.07
N VAL A 9 8.37 -10.21 5.14
CA VAL A 9 8.00 -8.86 5.53
C VAL A 9 7.92 -7.99 4.27
N SER A 10 6.83 -7.25 4.16
CA SER A 10 6.60 -6.25 3.12
C SER A 10 6.31 -4.88 3.73
N VAL A 11 6.42 -3.84 2.92
CA VAL A 11 6.10 -2.47 3.30
C VAL A 11 5.31 -1.80 2.20
N TYR A 12 4.34 -0.96 2.58
CA TYR A 12 3.50 -0.20 1.66
C TYR A 12 3.41 1.27 2.09
N ALA A 13 3.12 2.16 1.14
CA ALA A 13 2.95 3.59 1.39
C ALA A 13 1.53 4.07 1.10
N LEU A 14 0.96 4.86 2.01
CA LEU A 14 -0.18 5.72 1.74
C LEU A 14 0.29 7.06 1.21
N ILE A 15 0.29 7.21 -0.11
CA ILE A 15 0.63 8.46 -0.79
C ILE A 15 -0.67 9.15 -1.21
N ARG A 16 -0.80 10.43 -0.88
CA ARG A 16 -1.97 11.25 -1.21
C ARG A 16 -1.63 12.39 -2.17
N ASN A 17 -2.56 12.73 -3.05
CA ASN A 17 -2.48 13.98 -3.83
C ASN A 17 -3.09 15.14 -3.04
N GLU A 18 -3.10 16.34 -3.62
CA GLU A 18 -3.65 17.57 -3.00
C GLU A 18 -5.15 17.48 -2.64
N LYS A 19 -5.89 16.54 -3.24
CA LYS A 19 -7.30 16.28 -2.94
C LYS A 19 -7.49 15.25 -1.81
N GLY A 20 -6.40 14.69 -1.28
CA GLY A 20 -6.45 13.61 -0.30
C GLY A 20 -6.81 12.25 -0.90
N GLU A 21 -6.80 12.12 -2.22
CA GLU A 21 -6.99 10.84 -2.90
C GLU A 21 -5.71 10.00 -2.78
N PHE A 22 -5.84 8.70 -2.59
CA PHE A 22 -4.74 7.75 -2.44
C PHE A 22 -4.25 7.23 -3.78
N LEU A 23 -2.93 7.02 -3.90
CA LEU A 23 -2.33 6.38 -5.05
C LEU A 23 -2.50 4.85 -4.96
N LEU A 24 -3.11 4.25 -5.98
CA LEU A 24 -3.08 2.81 -6.22
C LEU A 24 -2.40 2.50 -7.55
N LEU A 25 -1.73 1.35 -7.61
CA LEU A 25 -1.04 0.85 -8.79
C LEU A 25 -1.69 -0.46 -9.25
N ARG A 26 -1.85 -0.67 -10.56
CA ARG A 26 -2.34 -1.94 -11.09
C ARG A 26 -1.18 -2.81 -11.51
N ARG A 27 -1.04 -3.97 -10.89
CA ARG A 27 0.06 -4.91 -11.11
C ARG A 27 0.04 -5.45 -12.54
N SER A 28 1.22 -5.58 -13.14
CA SER A 28 1.43 -6.19 -14.46
C SER A 28 0.83 -7.60 -14.53
N GLU A 29 0.29 -7.99 -15.68
CA GLU A 29 -0.19 -9.36 -15.95
C GLU A 29 0.92 -10.41 -15.80
N ASN A 30 2.18 -9.99 -15.94
CA ASN A 30 3.36 -10.85 -15.75
C ASN A 30 3.73 -11.06 -14.27
N SER A 31 3.02 -10.43 -13.32
CA SER A 31 3.28 -10.57 -11.89
C SER A 31 3.03 -12.00 -11.42
N ARG A 32 4.00 -12.58 -10.70
CA ARG A 32 3.85 -13.92 -10.09
C ARG A 32 2.71 -13.97 -9.06
N THR A 33 2.41 -12.86 -8.41
CA THR A 33 1.34 -12.75 -7.42
C THR A 33 0.41 -11.59 -7.76
N ASN A 34 -0.90 -11.85 -7.66
CA ASN A 34 -1.97 -10.89 -7.93
C ASN A 34 -1.86 -10.17 -9.30
N PRO A 35 -1.65 -10.89 -10.42
CA PRO A 35 -1.60 -10.27 -11.75
C PRO A 35 -2.90 -9.50 -12.05
N GLY A 36 -2.77 -8.30 -12.62
CA GLY A 36 -3.88 -7.45 -13.02
C GLY A 36 -4.68 -6.81 -11.87
N LYS A 37 -4.33 -7.08 -10.61
CA LYS A 37 -5.01 -6.52 -9.43
C LYS A 37 -4.43 -5.17 -9.03
N TRP A 38 -5.24 -4.37 -8.33
CA TRP A 38 -4.80 -3.13 -7.70
C TRP A 38 -4.01 -3.41 -6.42
N ASP A 39 -3.04 -2.55 -6.14
CA ASP A 39 -2.08 -2.65 -5.05
C ASP A 39 -1.73 -1.26 -4.52
N LEU A 40 -1.16 -1.22 -3.32
CA LEU A 40 -0.49 -0.02 -2.81
C LEU A 40 0.96 0.02 -3.34
N PRO A 41 1.56 1.22 -3.52
CA PRO A 41 3.00 1.32 -3.74
C PRO A 41 3.77 0.64 -2.61
N GLY A 42 4.66 -0.28 -2.93
CA GLY A 42 5.36 -1.08 -1.94
C GLY A 42 5.64 -2.51 -2.34
N GLY A 43 6.50 -3.15 -1.54
CA GLY A 43 7.05 -4.45 -1.89
C GLY A 43 7.72 -5.15 -0.72
N LYS A 44 8.56 -6.12 -1.05
CA LYS A 44 9.23 -6.95 -0.05
C LYS A 44 10.46 -6.22 0.49
N VAL A 45 10.66 -6.27 1.81
CA VAL A 45 11.87 -5.73 2.43
C VAL A 45 13.07 -6.61 2.09
N ASN A 46 14.18 -5.99 1.69
CA ASN A 46 15.40 -6.70 1.37
C ASN A 46 16.20 -7.13 2.61
N PRO A 47 17.04 -8.18 2.53
CA PRO A 47 17.92 -8.54 3.63
C PRO A 47 18.86 -7.38 4.02
N GLY A 48 18.86 -7.02 5.30
CA GLY A 48 19.69 -5.92 5.82
C GLY A 48 19.10 -4.52 5.63
N GLU A 49 17.94 -4.39 4.99
CA GLU A 49 17.23 -3.13 4.78
C GLU A 49 16.27 -2.86 5.95
N SER A 50 16.18 -1.60 6.42
CA SER A 50 15.15 -1.19 7.37
C SER A 50 13.80 -1.02 6.68
N LEU A 51 12.70 -1.10 7.44
CA LEU A 51 11.35 -0.93 6.87
C LEU A 51 11.18 0.42 6.15
N LYS A 52 11.77 1.49 6.71
CA LYS A 52 11.71 2.84 6.14
C LYS A 52 12.53 2.95 4.86
N GLU A 53 13.73 2.36 4.80
CA GLU A 53 14.52 2.32 3.57
C GLU A 53 13.76 1.54 2.49
N GLY A 54 13.17 0.39 2.85
CA GLY A 54 12.39 -0.42 1.92
C GLY A 54 11.22 0.35 1.31
N VAL A 55 10.39 1.02 2.12
CA VAL A 55 9.22 1.72 1.58
C VAL A 55 9.62 2.91 0.70
N ILE A 56 10.69 3.63 1.05
CA ILE A 56 11.22 4.73 0.25
C ILE A 56 11.76 4.21 -1.09
N ARG A 57 12.51 3.10 -1.07
CA ARG A 57 13.03 2.46 -2.29
C ARG A 57 11.89 2.00 -3.21
N GLU A 58 10.96 1.21 -2.68
CA GLU A 58 9.85 0.64 -3.48
C GLU A 58 9.01 1.75 -4.13
N VAL A 59 8.64 2.78 -3.36
CA VAL A 59 7.90 3.93 -3.90
C VAL A 59 8.67 4.59 -5.04
N TRP A 60 9.97 4.82 -4.87
CA TRP A 60 10.79 5.44 -5.92
C TRP A 60 10.90 4.55 -7.16
N GLU A 61 11.17 3.25 -6.99
CA GLU A 61 11.32 2.28 -8.08
C GLU A 61 10.01 2.12 -8.87
N GLU A 62 8.86 2.10 -8.20
CA GLU A 62 7.55 1.84 -8.82
C GLU A 62 6.89 3.08 -9.41
N THR A 63 7.18 4.27 -8.87
CA THR A 63 6.42 5.50 -9.18
C THR A 63 7.29 6.70 -9.56
N GLY A 64 8.59 6.66 -9.31
CA GLY A 64 9.50 7.80 -9.45
C GLY A 64 9.32 8.90 -8.39
N ILE A 65 8.41 8.72 -7.43
CA ILE A 65 8.15 9.70 -6.35
C ILE A 65 9.21 9.54 -5.26
N SER A 66 9.73 10.66 -4.77
CA SER A 66 10.58 10.69 -3.58
C SER A 66 9.74 11.07 -2.36
N ILE A 67 9.72 10.21 -1.35
CA ILE A 67 9.02 10.46 -0.08
C ILE A 67 10.00 10.43 1.09
N VAL A 68 9.59 11.07 2.19
CA VAL A 68 10.13 10.77 3.52
C VAL A 68 9.08 9.94 4.23
N SER A 69 9.41 8.72 4.64
CA SER A 69 8.45 7.85 5.35
C SER A 69 8.02 8.51 6.67
N GLY A 70 6.72 8.73 6.83
CA GLY A 70 6.12 9.23 8.06
C GLY A 70 5.97 8.14 9.12
N ASP A 71 4.90 8.26 9.91
CA ASP A 71 4.54 7.28 10.94
C ASP A 71 3.94 6.01 10.31
N ILE A 72 3.84 4.96 11.12
CA ILE A 72 3.15 3.72 10.73
C ILE A 72 1.65 4.00 10.73
N ALA A 73 1.02 3.85 9.57
CA ALA A 73 -0.43 3.97 9.37
C ALA A 73 -1.19 2.70 9.74
N GLY A 74 -0.49 1.56 9.85
CA GLY A 74 -1.04 0.31 10.35
C GLY A 74 -0.36 -0.91 9.73
N GLU A 75 -1.07 -2.04 9.75
CA GLU A 75 -0.60 -3.32 9.25
C GLU A 75 -1.63 -4.03 8.38
N VAL A 76 -1.14 -4.84 7.45
CA VAL A 76 -1.94 -5.74 6.62
C VAL A 76 -1.25 -7.09 6.50
N ASN A 77 -1.99 -8.14 6.84
CA ASN A 77 -1.49 -9.52 6.82
C ASN A 77 -2.34 -10.33 5.85
N PHE A 78 -1.70 -11.09 4.96
CA PHE A 78 -2.41 -11.92 4.00
C PHE A 78 -1.60 -13.15 3.61
N GLU A 79 -2.29 -14.16 3.11
CA GLU A 79 -1.69 -15.43 2.71
C GLU A 79 -1.77 -15.59 1.20
N LEU A 80 -0.63 -15.92 0.59
CA LEU A 80 -0.50 -16.31 -0.80
C LEU A 80 -0.29 -17.82 -0.91
N SER A 81 -0.32 -18.35 -2.13
CA SER A 81 -0.12 -19.79 -2.38
C SER A 81 1.19 -20.33 -1.78
N GLU A 82 2.29 -19.56 -1.89
CA GLU A 82 3.65 -20.02 -1.51
C GLU A 82 4.20 -19.38 -0.23
N LYS A 83 3.54 -18.36 0.32
CA LYS A 83 4.09 -17.55 1.43
C LYS A 83 3.00 -16.80 2.19
N LYS A 84 3.31 -16.41 3.42
CA LYS A 84 2.50 -15.50 4.23
C LYS A 84 3.19 -14.13 4.28
N VAL A 85 2.44 -13.06 4.13
CA VAL A 85 2.95 -11.68 4.12
C VAL A 85 2.52 -10.99 5.40
N ILE A 86 3.49 -10.42 6.10
CA ILE A 86 3.27 -9.44 7.16
C ILE A 86 3.71 -8.10 6.58
N ALA A 87 2.80 -7.16 6.41
CA ALA A 87 3.12 -5.88 5.82
C ALA A 87 2.82 -4.71 6.74
N ILE A 88 3.77 -3.78 6.79
CA ILE A 88 3.65 -2.52 7.54
C ILE A 88 3.34 -1.41 6.54
N VAL A 89 2.30 -0.64 6.83
CA VAL A 89 1.89 0.48 5.98
C VAL A 89 2.36 1.78 6.62
N PHE A 90 3.08 2.60 5.85
CA PHE A 90 3.57 3.90 6.27
C PHE A 90 2.72 5.02 5.68
N ASP A 91 2.57 6.12 6.41
CA ASP A 91 2.09 7.37 5.84
C ASP A 91 3.19 7.99 4.98
N GLY A 92 2.94 8.09 3.66
CA GLY A 92 3.84 8.71 2.68
C GLY A 92 3.56 10.21 2.49
N GLY A 93 2.55 10.75 3.16
CA GLY A 93 2.17 12.15 3.11
C GLY A 93 1.46 12.56 1.82
N TYR A 94 1.53 13.86 1.55
CA TYR A 94 0.93 14.52 0.38
C TYR A 94 2.00 14.89 -0.62
N VAL A 95 1.76 14.61 -1.91
CA VAL A 95 2.70 14.88 -2.99
C VAL A 95 2.04 15.62 -4.15
N ILE A 96 2.86 16.40 -4.86
CA ILE A 96 2.55 16.98 -6.16
C ILE A 96 3.61 16.43 -7.12
N SER A 97 3.30 15.32 -7.77
CA SER A 97 4.25 14.64 -8.66
C SER A 97 3.53 13.89 -9.76
N ASP A 98 4.15 13.84 -10.93
CA ASP A 98 3.76 12.92 -11.99
C ASP A 98 4.26 11.51 -11.63
N VAL A 99 3.35 10.54 -11.64
CA VAL A 99 3.69 9.13 -11.43
C VAL A 99 4.33 8.58 -12.70
N LYS A 100 5.49 7.94 -12.54
CA LYS A 100 6.24 7.25 -13.61
C LYS A 100 6.36 5.77 -13.25
N LEU A 101 5.54 4.95 -13.91
CA LEU A 101 5.49 3.52 -13.63
C LEU A 101 6.72 2.78 -14.12
N SER A 102 7.13 1.77 -13.34
CA SER A 102 8.05 0.73 -13.78
C SER A 102 7.32 -0.40 -14.53
N TYR A 103 8.05 -1.43 -14.96
CA TYR A 103 7.49 -2.61 -15.62
C TYR A 103 6.57 -3.46 -14.72
N GLU A 104 6.59 -3.22 -13.41
CA GLU A 104 5.82 -3.98 -12.42
C GLU A 104 4.33 -3.62 -12.44
N HIS A 105 4.00 -2.46 -13.00
CA HIS A 105 2.66 -1.90 -13.01
C HIS A 105 2.27 -1.42 -14.42
N MET A 106 0.98 -1.52 -14.75
CA MET A 106 0.48 -1.14 -16.07
C MET A 106 -0.28 0.19 -16.07
N GLU A 107 -0.90 0.55 -14.94
CA GLU A 107 -1.62 1.81 -14.76
C GLU A 107 -1.64 2.22 -13.28
N TYR A 108 -2.00 3.47 -13.02
CA TYR A 108 -2.19 4.00 -11.67
C TYR A 108 -3.48 4.81 -11.60
N THR A 109 -3.99 4.99 -10.39
CA THR A 109 -5.11 5.90 -10.14
C THR A 109 -4.91 6.65 -8.84
N TRP A 110 -5.38 7.89 -8.81
CA TRP A 110 -5.66 8.63 -7.59
C TRP A 110 -7.13 8.41 -7.26
N ILE A 111 -7.42 7.82 -6.10
CA ILE A 111 -8.77 7.39 -5.75
C ILE A 111 -9.13 7.80 -4.32
N SER A 112 -10.36 8.26 -4.13
CA SER A 112 -10.87 8.63 -2.80
C SER A 112 -11.03 7.39 -1.91
N LEU A 113 -10.99 7.60 -0.59
CA LEU A 113 -11.25 6.54 0.39
C LEU A 113 -12.62 5.86 0.17
N GLU A 114 -13.66 6.65 -0.11
CA GLU A 114 -15.00 6.14 -0.41
C GLU A 114 -14.98 5.17 -1.60
N ASN A 115 -14.33 5.57 -2.70
CA ASN A 115 -14.27 4.74 -3.90
C ASN A 115 -13.37 3.51 -3.71
N ILE A 116 -12.32 3.59 -2.88
CA ILE A 116 -11.52 2.42 -2.48
C ILE A 116 -12.40 1.37 -1.79
N LEU A 117 -13.24 1.79 -0.84
CA LEU A 117 -14.11 0.89 -0.09
C LEU A 117 -15.17 0.23 -0.97
N ALA A 118 -15.55 0.86 -2.09
CA ALA A 118 -16.47 0.32 -3.07
C ALA A 118 -15.78 -0.50 -4.20
N MET A 119 -14.45 -0.54 -4.25
CA MET A 119 -13.71 -1.06 -5.42
C MET A 119 -13.63 -2.58 -5.45
N GLU A 120 -14.34 -3.27 -6.34
CA GLU A 120 -14.31 -4.74 -6.40
C GLU A 120 -12.91 -5.33 -6.67
N GLU A 121 -12.12 -4.68 -7.51
CA GLU A 121 -10.83 -5.19 -7.99
C GLU A 121 -9.65 -5.03 -7.00
N LEU A 122 -9.83 -4.28 -5.91
CA LEU A 122 -8.85 -4.19 -4.83
C LEU A 122 -8.98 -5.42 -3.91
N PRO A 123 -7.88 -6.14 -3.60
CA PRO A 123 -7.93 -7.28 -2.69
C PRO A 123 -8.50 -6.93 -1.31
N ASP A 124 -9.30 -7.84 -0.75
CA ASP A 124 -10.08 -7.59 0.47
C ASP A 124 -9.23 -7.26 1.71
N TYR A 125 -7.98 -7.73 1.76
CA TYR A 125 -7.06 -7.38 2.86
C TYR A 125 -6.67 -5.89 2.84
N PHE A 126 -6.57 -5.26 1.67
CA PHE A 126 -6.37 -3.81 1.59
C PHE A 126 -7.64 -3.04 1.88
N LYS A 127 -8.81 -3.50 1.40
CA LYS A 127 -10.09 -2.90 1.80
C LYS A 127 -10.26 -2.90 3.31
N SER A 128 -10.04 -4.06 3.94
CA SER A 128 -10.10 -4.22 5.40
C SER A 128 -9.11 -3.30 6.11
N PHE A 129 -7.92 -3.08 5.53
CA PHE A 129 -6.96 -2.10 6.05
C PHE A 129 -7.53 -0.67 5.99
N PHE A 130 -8.09 -0.27 4.84
CA PHE A 130 -8.67 1.07 4.68
C PHE A 130 -9.90 1.30 5.57
N GLU A 131 -10.71 0.28 5.83
CA GLU A 131 -11.81 0.37 6.80
C GLU A 131 -11.32 0.66 8.23
N ARG A 132 -10.26 -0.05 8.66
CA ARG A 132 -9.61 0.20 9.96
C ARG A 132 -8.98 1.59 10.01
N PHE A 133 -8.19 1.93 9.00
CA PHE A 133 -7.56 3.24 8.87
C PHE A 133 -8.60 4.38 8.95
N ALA A 134 -9.73 4.24 8.26
CA ALA A 134 -10.83 5.20 8.29
C ALA A 134 -11.44 5.36 9.69
N THR A 135 -11.57 4.25 10.43
CA THR A 135 -12.14 4.25 11.78
C THR A 135 -11.20 4.91 12.79
N GLU A 136 -9.90 4.63 12.69
CA GLU A 136 -8.86 5.17 13.57
C GLU A 136 -8.60 6.67 13.32
N ASN A 137 -8.80 7.13 12.08
CA ASN A 137 -8.56 8.52 11.67
C ASN A 137 -9.85 9.34 11.49
N LYS A 138 -11.00 8.85 11.93
CA LYS A 138 -12.22 9.68 12.00
C LYS A 138 -11.95 10.86 12.93
N PRO A 139 -12.24 12.10 12.52
CA PRO A 139 -12.27 13.19 13.48
C PRO A 139 -13.25 12.80 14.60
N PRO A 140 -12.95 13.12 15.88
CA PRO A 140 -13.91 12.90 16.94
C PRO A 140 -15.23 13.52 16.52
N SER A 141 -16.31 12.74 16.53
CA SER A 141 -17.64 13.25 16.18
C SER A 141 -17.89 14.52 16.99
N ASP A 142 -18.19 15.63 16.31
CA ASP A 142 -18.59 16.88 16.96
C ASP A 142 -19.54 16.54 18.11
N PHE A 143 -19.12 16.89 19.34
CA PHE A 143 -20.00 16.78 20.50
C PHE A 143 -21.29 17.55 20.17
N PRO A 144 -22.48 16.96 20.38
CA PRO A 144 -23.70 17.72 20.20
C PRO A 144 -23.67 18.92 21.16
N ILE A 145 -23.80 20.12 20.59
CA ILE A 145 -24.03 21.38 21.32
C ILE A 145 -25.36 21.28 22.05
#